data_AF-K6TYJ4-F1
#
_entry.id   AF-K6TYJ4-F1
#
_cell.length_a   1.000
_cell.length_b   1.000
_cell.length_c   1.000
_cell.angle_alpha   90.00
_cell.angle_beta   90.00
_cell.angle_gamma   90.00
#
_symmetry.space_group_name_H-M   'P 1'
#
loop_
_entity.id
_entity.type
_entity.pdbx_description
1 polymer ?
#
loop_
_entity_poly.entity_id
_entity_poly.type
_entity_poly.pdbx_seq_one_letter_code
_entity_poly.pdbx_strand_id
1 'polypeptide(L)'
;LTHSNVKLSLAGPAQKQARSVADHINGKKGLNKGYIGSSAIKVFNYNGASTGLNEALINVLNMKIKYDVVRVILTDKVGIMPNSSPVHLKLLYEVPTGKILGAQAIGKGDVTKRIDVIATAIKFGGTVEDLKDLELCYAPPFATAKDVVNYAGYVGSNLLNSDFKQVNVDLVRGLVEHNAYIVDVRERGEFSNGHIKNAVNIPLSELRQRTNEIPKDKPVYLHCRTGQRSYNATLALQNLGFNNVYNITGSFLALSFYEYFNDKTKNRESIVTKYNFR
;
A
#
# COMPACT_ATOMS: atom_id res chain seq x y z
N LEU A 1 -11.24 7.14 16.12
CA LEU A 1 -11.42 5.76 15.62
C LEU A 1 -11.87 4.83 16.72
N THR A 2 -11.07 4.65 17.78
CA THR A 2 -11.40 3.76 18.90
C THR A 2 -12.02 4.46 20.10
N HIS A 3 -12.21 5.78 20.02
CA HIS A 3 -12.68 6.63 21.12
C HIS A 3 -11.85 6.52 22.41
N SER A 4 -10.60 6.07 22.28
CA SER A 4 -9.65 5.97 23.39
C SER A 4 -8.98 7.32 23.65
N ASN A 5 -8.66 7.60 24.91
CA ASN A 5 -7.88 8.77 25.30
C ASN A 5 -6.41 8.59 24.91
N VAL A 6 -5.91 9.46 24.05
CA VAL A 6 -4.51 9.47 23.60
C VAL A 6 -4.00 10.89 23.54
N LYS A 7 -2.71 11.09 23.85
CA LYS A 7 -2.06 12.39 23.67
C LYS A 7 -1.78 12.62 22.18
N LEU A 8 -2.39 13.65 21.61
CA LEU A 8 -2.17 14.06 20.22
C LEU A 8 -1.72 15.52 20.18
N SER A 9 -0.42 15.75 20.04
CA SER A 9 0.17 17.09 20.03
C SER A 9 0.26 17.64 18.61
N LEU A 10 -0.87 18.11 18.06
CA LEU A 10 -0.96 18.68 16.71
C LEU A 10 -1.70 20.03 16.71
N ALA A 11 -1.27 20.95 15.85
CA ALA A 11 -1.84 22.29 15.74
C ALA A 11 -3.31 22.29 15.26
N GLY A 12 -3.66 21.43 14.29
CA GLY A 12 -5.02 21.34 13.75
C GLY A 12 -6.07 21.01 14.81
N PRO A 13 -5.91 19.92 15.59
CA PRO A 13 -6.73 19.64 16.76
C PRO A 13 -6.79 20.80 17.77
N ALA A 14 -5.64 21.38 18.15
CA ALA A 14 -5.59 22.47 19.13
C ALA A 14 -6.42 23.69 18.70
N GLN A 15 -6.30 24.12 17.44
CA GLN A 15 -7.08 25.25 16.90
C GLN A 15 -8.58 24.94 16.82
N LYS A 16 -8.95 23.71 16.43
CA LYS A 16 -10.37 23.27 16.40
C LYS A 16 -10.97 23.18 17.81
N GLN A 17 -10.18 22.75 18.80
CA GLN A 17 -10.59 22.72 20.20
C GLN A 17 -10.80 24.14 20.73
N ALA A 18 -9.85 25.07 20.48
CA ALA A 18 -9.99 26.47 20.88
C ALA A 18 -11.27 27.10 20.31
N ARG A 19 -11.57 26.86 19.02
CA ARG A 19 -12.84 27.29 18.43
C ARG A 19 -14.06 26.67 19.11
N SER A 20 -14.02 25.37 19.39
CA SER A 20 -15.11 24.66 20.06
C SER A 20 -15.36 25.20 21.48
N VAL A 21 -14.29 25.57 22.20
CA VAL A 21 -14.38 26.21 23.52
C VAL A 21 -15.05 27.59 23.40
N ALA A 22 -14.66 28.41 22.42
CA ALA A 22 -15.31 29.70 22.19
C ALA A 22 -16.80 29.54 21.88
N ASP A 23 -17.19 28.57 21.05
CA ASP A 23 -18.59 28.27 20.75
C ASP A 23 -19.34 27.82 22.02
N HIS A 24 -18.72 26.97 22.85
CA HIS A 24 -19.30 26.48 24.10
C HIS A 24 -19.52 27.60 25.14
N ILE A 25 -18.55 28.51 25.31
CA ILE A 25 -18.66 29.70 26.17
C ILE A 25 -19.86 30.56 25.76
N ASN A 26 -20.18 30.61 24.46
CA ASN A 26 -21.29 31.37 23.90
C ASN A 26 -22.60 30.56 23.77
N GLY A 27 -22.74 29.43 24.46
CA GLY A 27 -23.95 28.61 24.45
C GLY A 27 -24.26 27.92 23.11
N LYS A 28 -23.32 27.88 22.17
CA LYS A 28 -23.48 27.20 20.88
C LYS A 28 -23.14 25.72 21.03
N LYS A 29 -23.92 24.86 20.36
CA LYS A 29 -23.63 23.42 20.28
C LYS A 29 -22.48 23.18 19.30
N GLY A 30 -21.43 22.49 19.76
CA GLY A 30 -20.30 22.08 18.94
C GLY A 30 -20.39 20.63 18.49
N LEU A 31 -19.76 20.31 17.37
CA LEU A 31 -19.58 18.93 16.91
C LEU A 31 -18.18 18.45 17.27
N ASN A 32 -18.06 17.45 18.14
CA ASN A 32 -16.79 16.79 18.45
C ASN A 32 -16.85 15.30 18.13
N LYS A 33 -16.32 14.91 16.97
CA LYS A 33 -16.18 13.52 16.53
C LYS A 33 -14.79 12.92 16.84
N GLY A 34 -14.04 13.53 17.76
CA GLY A 34 -12.64 13.20 18.06
C GLY A 34 -11.67 13.50 16.91
N TYR A 35 -10.39 13.22 17.16
CA TYR A 35 -9.29 13.43 16.20
C TYR A 35 -8.66 12.09 15.78
N ILE A 36 -8.14 12.05 14.55
CA ILE A 36 -7.56 10.83 13.96
C ILE A 36 -6.06 10.99 13.65
N GLY A 37 -5.43 12.06 14.11
CA GLY A 37 -3.98 12.21 13.99
C GLY A 37 -3.44 12.39 12.58
N SER A 38 -4.22 12.99 11.66
CA SER A 38 -3.69 13.37 10.33
C SER A 38 -2.49 14.31 10.48
N SER A 39 -1.36 13.92 9.90
CA SER A 39 -0.12 14.68 9.93
C SER A 39 0.69 14.47 8.66
N ALA A 40 1.62 15.40 8.39
CA ALA A 40 2.52 15.34 7.26
C ALA A 40 3.92 15.82 7.67
N ILE A 41 4.94 15.35 6.96
CA ILE A 41 6.33 15.71 7.15
C ILE A 41 7.01 15.81 5.78
N LYS A 42 7.96 16.75 5.66
CA LYS A 42 8.86 16.84 4.51
C LYS A 42 10.25 16.39 4.92
N VAL A 43 10.82 15.47 4.17
CA VAL A 43 12.17 14.92 4.40
C VAL A 43 12.95 15.05 3.10
N PHE A 44 13.80 16.07 3.01
CA PHE A 44 14.47 16.46 1.76
C PHE A 44 13.46 16.69 0.62
N ASN A 45 13.52 15.86 -0.42
CA ASN A 45 12.61 15.89 -1.57
C ASN A 45 11.45 14.87 -1.46
N TYR A 46 11.32 14.17 -0.34
CA TYR A 46 10.18 13.30 -0.08
C TYR A 46 9.16 14.00 0.81
N ASN A 47 7.90 13.73 0.51
CA ASN A 47 6.78 14.05 1.35
C ASN A 47 6.29 12.76 2.00
N GLY A 48 5.99 12.80 3.30
CA GLY A 48 5.34 11.74 4.04
C GLY A 48 4.06 12.26 4.69
N ALA A 49 3.01 11.44 4.70
CA ALA A 49 1.77 11.78 5.39
C ALA A 49 1.13 10.52 5.99
N SER A 50 0.39 10.71 7.09
CA SER A 50 -0.28 9.61 7.81
C SER A 50 -1.59 10.09 8.40
N THR A 51 -2.56 9.18 8.54
CA THR A 51 -3.81 9.41 9.28
C THR A 51 -4.32 8.10 9.89
N GLY A 52 -5.06 8.19 10.99
CA GLY A 52 -5.66 7.03 11.66
C GLY A 52 -4.65 6.15 12.41
N LEU A 53 -4.97 4.87 12.50
CA LEU A 53 -4.15 3.85 13.15
C LEU A 53 -3.04 3.33 12.23
N ASN A 54 -1.97 2.84 12.84
CA ASN A 54 -0.96 2.03 12.18
C ASN A 54 -0.76 0.72 12.96
N GLU A 55 -0.08 -0.26 12.34
CA GLU A 55 0.13 -1.59 12.93
C GLU A 55 0.84 -1.52 14.27
N ALA A 56 1.86 -0.66 14.39
CA ALA A 56 2.62 -0.49 15.64
C ALA A 56 1.72 0.02 16.77
N LEU A 57 0.84 0.98 16.50
CA LEU A 57 -0.10 1.52 17.48
C LEU A 57 -1.14 0.48 17.90
N ILE A 58 -1.68 -0.29 16.96
CA ILE A 58 -2.61 -1.40 17.24
C ILE A 58 -1.94 -2.42 18.17
N ASN A 59 -0.69 -2.78 17.88
CA ASN A 59 0.07 -3.76 18.66
C ASN A 59 0.42 -3.23 20.07
N VAL A 60 0.99 -2.02 20.17
CA VAL A 60 1.41 -1.42 21.44
C VAL A 60 0.22 -1.17 22.37
N LEU A 61 -0.94 -0.79 21.82
CA LEU A 61 -2.16 -0.60 22.60
C LEU A 61 -2.95 -1.90 22.82
N ASN A 62 -2.43 -3.05 22.39
CA ASN A 62 -3.08 -4.37 22.49
C ASN A 62 -4.53 -4.36 21.99
N MET A 63 -4.80 -3.63 20.90
CA MET A 63 -6.15 -3.48 20.39
C MET A 63 -6.60 -4.79 19.76
N LYS A 64 -7.78 -5.27 20.10
CA LYS A 64 -8.38 -6.49 19.53
C LYS A 64 -9.10 -6.17 18.22
N ILE A 65 -8.36 -5.61 17.27
CA ILE A 65 -8.85 -5.26 15.92
C ILE A 65 -8.26 -6.26 14.95
N LYS A 66 -9.11 -7.01 14.26
CA LYS A 66 -8.68 -7.81 13.11
C LYS A 66 -8.59 -6.88 11.92
N TYR A 67 -7.41 -6.79 11.32
CA TYR A 67 -7.17 -5.91 10.18
C TYR A 67 -6.35 -6.63 9.10
N ASP A 68 -6.37 -6.04 7.91
CA ASP A 68 -5.47 -6.40 6.82
C ASP A 68 -4.91 -5.12 6.17
N VAL A 69 -3.90 -5.28 5.31
CA VAL A 69 -3.06 -4.20 4.79
C VAL A 69 -3.04 -4.21 3.27
N VAL A 70 -3.42 -3.08 2.69
CA VAL A 70 -3.19 -2.80 1.27
C VAL A 70 -1.88 -2.04 1.11
N ARG A 71 -1.07 -2.41 0.11
CA ARG A 71 0.06 -1.62 -0.36
C ARG A 71 -0.05 -1.42 -1.86
N VAL A 72 -0.09 -0.16 -2.29
CA VAL A 72 -0.09 0.20 -3.70
C VAL A 72 1.04 1.18 -3.99
N ILE A 73 1.69 1.00 -5.14
CA ILE A 73 2.71 1.91 -5.63
C ILE A 73 2.32 2.33 -7.04
N LEU A 74 1.88 3.58 -7.15
CA LEU A 74 1.35 4.16 -8.37
C LEU A 74 1.90 5.58 -8.54
N THR A 75 1.85 6.10 -9.75
CA THR A 75 2.28 7.49 -10.00
C THR A 75 1.27 8.47 -9.42
N ASP A 76 1.75 9.62 -8.93
CA ASP A 76 0.91 10.68 -8.38
C ASP A 76 0.05 11.37 -9.45
N LYS A 77 0.42 11.27 -10.72
CA LYS A 77 -0.28 11.81 -11.88
C LYS A 77 0.03 10.96 -13.11
N VAL A 78 -0.52 11.31 -14.27
CA VAL A 78 -0.23 10.61 -15.52
C VAL A 78 1.30 10.54 -15.76
N GLY A 79 1.82 9.36 -16.11
CA GLY A 79 3.26 9.07 -16.15
C GLY A 79 4.08 9.97 -17.06
N ILE A 80 3.50 10.42 -18.18
CA ILE A 80 4.18 11.31 -19.15
C ILE A 80 4.23 12.78 -18.69
N MET A 81 3.55 13.14 -17.60
CA MET A 81 3.57 14.51 -17.11
C MET A 81 4.88 14.82 -16.40
N PRO A 82 5.38 16.07 -16.50
CA PRO A 82 6.57 16.50 -15.78
C PRO A 82 6.45 16.24 -14.27
N ASN A 83 7.55 15.77 -13.67
CA ASN A 83 7.63 15.48 -12.24
C ASN A 83 6.60 14.44 -11.75
N SER A 84 6.07 13.59 -12.64
CA SER A 84 5.33 12.41 -12.22
C SER A 84 6.24 11.51 -11.39
N SER A 85 5.75 11.05 -10.25
CA SER A 85 6.56 10.28 -9.30
C SER A 85 5.74 9.22 -8.57
N PRO A 86 6.36 8.07 -8.22
CA PRO A 86 5.69 7.06 -7.41
C PRO A 86 5.24 7.59 -6.05
N VAL A 87 4.04 7.18 -5.65
CA VAL A 87 3.46 7.28 -4.32
C VAL A 87 3.33 5.88 -3.77
N HIS A 88 4.02 5.61 -2.67
CA HIS A 88 3.88 4.40 -1.90
C HIS A 88 2.79 4.63 -0.87
N LEU A 89 1.61 4.05 -1.09
CA LEU A 89 0.48 4.14 -0.18
C LEU A 89 0.27 2.80 0.52
N LYS A 90 0.11 2.86 1.83
CA LYS A 90 -0.28 1.76 2.70
C LYS A 90 -1.60 2.12 3.38
N LEU A 91 -2.59 1.24 3.30
CA LEU A 91 -3.91 1.40 3.94
C LEU A 91 -4.15 0.23 4.89
N LEU A 92 -4.70 0.50 6.06
CA LEU A 92 -5.19 -0.50 7.00
C LEU A 92 -6.72 -0.45 7.00
N TYR A 93 -7.35 -1.62 6.97
CA TYR A 93 -8.80 -1.75 7.06
C TYR A 93 -9.19 -2.90 7.99
N GLU A 94 -10.36 -2.78 8.63
CA GLU A 94 -10.91 -3.78 9.52
C GLU A 94 -11.53 -4.95 8.74
N VAL A 95 -11.32 -6.17 9.22
CA VAL A 95 -11.91 -7.39 8.66
C VAL A 95 -12.94 -7.94 9.66
N PRO A 96 -14.19 -8.23 9.24
CA PRO A 96 -14.67 -8.30 7.85
C PRO A 96 -15.38 -7.04 7.34
N THR A 97 -15.37 -5.93 8.08
CA THR A 97 -16.24 -4.78 7.77
C THR A 97 -15.77 -3.94 6.59
N GLY A 98 -14.48 -4.02 6.22
CA GLY A 98 -13.88 -3.14 5.22
C GLY A 98 -13.64 -1.71 5.72
N LYS A 99 -13.98 -1.39 6.98
CA LYS A 99 -13.86 -0.05 7.54
C LYS A 99 -12.42 0.43 7.55
N ILE A 100 -12.18 1.65 7.08
CA ILE A 100 -10.82 2.19 7.02
C ILE A 100 -10.32 2.54 8.43
N LEU A 101 -9.15 2.01 8.78
CA LEU A 101 -8.51 2.22 10.08
C LEU A 101 -7.39 3.25 10.02
N GLY A 102 -6.72 3.40 8.88
CA GLY A 102 -5.64 4.36 8.75
C GLY A 102 -4.89 4.22 7.44
N ALA A 103 -4.08 5.22 7.11
CA ALA A 103 -3.27 5.22 5.91
C ALA A 103 -1.95 5.95 6.13
N GLN A 104 -0.95 5.54 5.35
CA GLN A 104 0.39 6.11 5.32
C GLN A 104 0.82 6.24 3.86
N ALA A 105 1.34 7.39 3.47
CA ALA A 105 1.83 7.62 2.12
C ALA A 105 3.22 8.28 2.15
N ILE A 106 4.10 7.86 1.26
CA ILE A 106 5.41 8.48 1.04
C ILE A 106 5.76 8.51 -0.44
N GLY A 107 6.38 9.60 -0.89
CA GLY A 107 6.76 9.80 -2.29
C GLY A 107 7.25 11.22 -2.55
N LYS A 108 7.77 11.46 -3.75
CA LYS A 108 8.18 12.81 -4.19
C LYS A 108 6.99 13.62 -4.75
N GLY A 109 5.92 12.93 -5.12
CA GLY A 109 4.68 13.53 -5.62
C GLY A 109 3.74 13.99 -4.50
N ASP A 110 2.48 14.18 -4.87
CA ASP A 110 1.42 14.65 -3.97
C ASP A 110 0.87 13.52 -3.08
N VAL A 111 1.50 13.32 -1.92
CA VAL A 111 1.07 12.33 -0.91
C VAL A 111 -0.02 12.86 0.02
N THR A 112 -0.02 14.17 0.28
CA THR A 112 -0.93 14.80 1.24
C THR A 112 -2.36 14.76 0.74
N LYS A 113 -2.59 15.00 -0.56
CA LYS A 113 -3.92 14.86 -1.18
C LYS A 113 -4.52 13.47 -0.93
N ARG A 114 -3.73 12.41 -1.06
CA ARG A 114 -4.19 11.02 -0.86
C ARG A 114 -4.59 10.78 0.59
N ILE A 115 -3.76 11.25 1.52
CA ILE A 115 -4.03 11.10 2.95
C ILE A 115 -5.21 11.96 3.40
N ASP A 116 -5.41 13.16 2.83
CA ASP A 116 -6.56 14.01 3.16
C ASP A 116 -7.90 13.42 2.66
N VAL A 117 -7.92 12.84 1.46
CA VAL A 117 -9.08 12.09 0.95
C VAL A 117 -9.40 10.91 1.87
N ILE A 118 -8.41 10.09 2.22
CA ILE A 118 -8.61 8.93 3.10
C ILE A 118 -8.98 9.37 4.52
N ALA A 119 -8.40 10.44 5.05
CA ALA A 119 -8.75 11.01 6.35
C ALA A 119 -10.22 11.45 6.37
N THR A 120 -10.71 12.03 5.28
CA THR A 120 -12.12 12.41 5.12
C THR A 120 -13.02 11.17 5.15
N ALA A 121 -12.69 10.13 4.36
CA ALA A 121 -13.41 8.87 4.38
C ALA A 121 -13.46 8.24 5.78
N ILE A 122 -12.33 8.21 6.50
CA ILE A 122 -12.28 7.75 7.90
C ILE A 122 -13.23 8.55 8.80
N LYS A 123 -13.26 9.88 8.66
CA LYS A 123 -14.13 10.76 9.48
C LYS A 123 -15.61 10.58 9.19
N PHE A 124 -15.97 10.04 8.02
CA PHE A 124 -17.33 9.66 7.64
C PHE A 124 -17.64 8.18 7.84
N GLY A 125 -16.69 7.39 8.36
CA GLY A 125 -16.91 5.97 8.62
C GLY A 125 -16.85 5.11 7.37
N GLY A 126 -16.21 5.59 6.31
CA GLY A 126 -16.09 4.89 5.03
C GLY A 126 -15.25 3.61 5.09
N THR A 127 -15.41 2.82 4.05
CA THR A 127 -14.86 1.49 3.82
C THR A 127 -13.98 1.46 2.58
N VAL A 128 -13.29 0.34 2.34
CA VAL A 128 -12.54 0.11 1.10
C VAL A 128 -13.42 0.16 -0.16
N GLU A 129 -14.70 -0.19 -0.03
CA GLU A 129 -15.69 -0.10 -1.11
C GLU A 129 -15.99 1.36 -1.46
N ASP A 130 -16.11 2.24 -0.48
CA ASP A 130 -16.31 3.67 -0.73
C ASP A 130 -15.12 4.27 -1.46
N LEU A 131 -13.88 3.89 -1.09
CA LEU A 131 -12.67 4.37 -1.79
C LEU A 131 -12.65 3.97 -3.26
N LYS A 132 -13.20 2.79 -3.58
CA LYS A 132 -13.32 2.28 -4.94
C LYS A 132 -14.18 3.18 -5.84
N ASP A 133 -15.23 3.74 -5.25
CA ASP A 133 -16.29 4.50 -5.94
C ASP A 133 -16.03 6.02 -5.98
N LEU A 134 -15.13 6.54 -5.14
CA LEU A 134 -14.84 7.99 -5.07
C LEU A 134 -14.56 8.61 -6.46
N GLU A 135 -15.39 9.58 -6.84
CA GLU A 135 -15.15 10.47 -7.97
C GLU A 135 -14.22 11.61 -7.53
N LEU A 136 -12.99 11.61 -8.05
CA LEU A 136 -11.95 12.58 -7.70
C LEU A 136 -11.59 13.44 -8.91
N CYS A 137 -11.21 14.70 -8.66
CA CYS A 137 -10.79 15.61 -9.72
C CYS A 137 -9.65 15.04 -10.55
N TYR A 138 -9.83 15.02 -11.87
CA TYR A 138 -8.86 14.49 -12.81
C TYR A 138 -8.59 15.46 -13.96
N ALA A 139 -7.30 15.72 -14.18
CA ALA A 139 -6.70 16.02 -15.48
C ALA A 139 -5.25 15.52 -15.44
N PRO A 140 -4.59 15.27 -16.59
CA PRO A 140 -3.27 14.63 -16.61
C PRO A 140 -2.24 15.21 -15.63
N PRO A 141 -2.10 16.54 -15.45
CA PRO A 141 -1.12 17.12 -14.53
C PRO A 141 -1.38 16.88 -13.04
N PHE A 142 -2.59 16.47 -12.64
CA PHE A 142 -3.02 16.43 -11.22
C PHE A 142 -3.27 15.02 -10.68
N ALA A 143 -3.69 14.09 -11.53
CA ALA A 143 -4.06 12.73 -11.13
C ALA A 143 -4.00 11.76 -12.32
N THR A 144 -4.25 10.49 -12.06
CA THR A 144 -4.58 9.46 -13.05
C THR A 144 -6.10 9.28 -13.11
N ALA A 145 -6.62 8.69 -14.18
CA ALA A 145 -8.07 8.48 -14.36
C ALA A 145 -8.72 7.69 -13.20
N LYS A 146 -7.96 6.78 -12.61
CA LYS A 146 -8.27 6.15 -11.31
C LYS A 146 -7.15 6.57 -10.37
N ASP A 147 -7.46 7.32 -9.32
CA ASP A 147 -6.45 7.81 -8.39
C ASP A 147 -5.84 6.65 -7.58
N VAL A 148 -4.68 6.90 -6.98
CA VAL A 148 -4.03 5.99 -6.02
C VAL A 148 -5.01 5.58 -4.90
N VAL A 149 -5.92 6.48 -4.48
CA VAL A 149 -6.98 6.15 -3.51
C VAL A 149 -7.96 5.11 -4.06
N ASN A 150 -8.42 5.26 -5.31
CA ASN A 150 -9.32 4.27 -5.93
C ASN A 150 -8.64 2.90 -6.04
N TYR A 151 -7.36 2.86 -6.42
CA TYR A 151 -6.58 1.63 -6.44
C TYR A 151 -6.41 0.98 -5.07
N ALA A 152 -6.25 1.76 -4.00
CA ALA A 152 -6.27 1.21 -2.65
C ALA A 152 -7.63 0.58 -2.31
N GLY A 153 -8.73 1.22 -2.76
CA GLY A 153 -10.09 0.66 -2.67
C GLY A 153 -10.24 -0.64 -3.44
N TYR A 154 -9.84 -0.70 -4.72
CA TYR A 154 -9.89 -1.93 -5.54
C TYR A 154 -9.10 -3.07 -4.88
N VAL A 155 -7.84 -2.83 -4.48
CA VAL A 155 -7.00 -3.88 -3.88
C VAL A 155 -7.58 -4.32 -2.52
N GLY A 156 -8.03 -3.37 -1.69
CA GLY A 156 -8.65 -3.67 -0.40
C GLY A 156 -9.94 -4.49 -0.55
N SER A 157 -10.79 -4.12 -1.49
CA SER A 157 -12.04 -4.84 -1.79
C SER A 157 -11.75 -6.28 -2.24
N ASN A 158 -10.78 -6.46 -3.15
CA ASN A 158 -10.42 -7.78 -3.65
C ASN A 158 -9.81 -8.69 -2.57
N LEU A 159 -9.03 -8.11 -1.64
CA LEU A 159 -8.51 -8.86 -0.48
C LEU A 159 -9.61 -9.21 0.52
N LEU A 160 -10.51 -8.27 0.79
CA LEU A 160 -11.65 -8.48 1.69
C LEU A 160 -12.56 -9.61 1.17
N ASN A 161 -12.78 -9.67 -0.14
CA ASN A 161 -13.56 -10.71 -0.81
C ASN A 161 -12.78 -12.02 -1.06
N SER A 162 -11.50 -12.07 -0.69
CA SER A 162 -10.60 -13.22 -0.91
C SER A 162 -10.42 -13.60 -2.39
N ASP A 163 -10.53 -12.64 -3.30
CA ASP A 163 -10.39 -12.85 -4.76
C ASP A 163 -8.97 -13.31 -5.14
N PHE A 164 -7.97 -12.89 -4.37
CA PHE A 164 -6.58 -13.30 -4.54
C PHE A 164 -5.84 -13.32 -3.20
N LYS A 165 -4.70 -14.01 -3.17
CA LYS A 165 -3.82 -14.09 -2.00
C LYS A 165 -2.57 -13.25 -2.24
N GLN A 166 -2.05 -12.64 -1.18
CA GLN A 166 -0.79 -11.91 -1.24
C GLN A 166 0.09 -12.14 -0.02
N VAL A 167 1.39 -11.89 -0.19
CA VAL A 167 2.38 -11.81 0.88
C VAL A 167 3.06 -10.46 0.89
N ASN A 168 3.49 -10.02 2.07
CA ASN A 168 4.14 -8.74 2.26
C ASN A 168 5.67 -8.84 2.07
N VAL A 169 6.31 -7.72 1.75
CA VAL A 169 7.74 -7.64 1.43
C VAL A 169 8.65 -8.13 2.56
N ASP A 170 8.22 -8.00 3.81
CA ASP A 170 8.95 -8.46 4.99
C ASP A 170 9.10 -9.99 5.06
N LEU A 171 8.22 -10.75 4.40
CA LEU A 171 8.32 -12.20 4.32
C LEU A 171 9.23 -12.68 3.19
N VAL A 172 9.51 -11.83 2.19
CA VAL A 172 10.20 -12.23 0.95
C VAL A 172 11.59 -12.76 1.22
N ARG A 173 12.33 -12.20 2.18
CA ARG A 173 13.64 -12.73 2.56
C ARG A 173 13.57 -14.19 3.00
N GLY A 174 12.63 -14.52 3.87
CA GLY A 174 12.41 -15.90 4.30
C GLY A 174 12.10 -16.80 3.11
N LEU A 175 11.30 -16.33 2.14
CA LEU A 175 11.02 -17.08 0.91
C LEU A 175 12.28 -17.35 0.09
N VAL A 176 13.20 -16.38 -0.02
CA VAL A 176 14.48 -16.56 -0.72
C VAL A 176 15.38 -17.55 0.01
N GLU A 177 15.53 -17.39 1.33
CA GLU A 177 16.41 -18.21 2.16
C GLU A 177 15.94 -19.68 2.23
N HIS A 178 14.63 -19.92 2.13
CA HIS A 178 14.04 -21.27 2.05
C HIS A 178 13.87 -21.76 0.60
N ASN A 179 14.46 -21.08 -0.38
CA ASN A 179 14.43 -21.43 -1.80
C ASN A 179 13.01 -21.67 -2.36
N ALA A 180 12.06 -20.80 -1.97
CA ALA A 180 10.69 -20.83 -2.48
C ALA A 180 10.65 -20.54 -3.99
N TYR A 181 9.59 -21.01 -4.66
CA TYR A 181 9.42 -20.80 -6.10
C TYR A 181 8.88 -19.39 -6.37
N ILE A 182 9.76 -18.48 -6.75
CA ILE A 182 9.44 -17.06 -7.02
C ILE A 182 9.46 -16.83 -8.53
N VAL A 183 8.38 -16.25 -9.08
CA VAL A 183 8.26 -15.90 -10.49
C VAL A 183 8.30 -14.38 -10.65
N ASP A 184 9.28 -13.90 -11.40
CA ASP A 184 9.34 -12.51 -11.84
C ASP A 184 8.64 -12.37 -13.19
N VAL A 185 7.49 -11.70 -13.20
CA VAL A 185 6.69 -11.48 -14.42
C VAL A 185 7.04 -10.18 -15.16
N ARG A 186 8.15 -9.51 -14.79
CA ARG A 186 8.68 -8.40 -15.57
C ARG A 186 9.31 -8.88 -16.88
N GLU A 187 9.45 -7.96 -17.82
CA GLU A 187 10.13 -8.26 -19.08
C GLU A 187 11.62 -8.55 -18.85
N ARG A 188 12.23 -9.32 -19.77
CA ARG A 188 13.61 -9.81 -19.64
C ARG A 188 14.63 -8.69 -19.36
N GLY A 189 14.44 -7.52 -19.99
CA GLY A 189 15.30 -6.35 -19.78
C GLY A 189 15.17 -5.72 -18.38
N GLU A 190 13.99 -5.79 -17.75
CA GLU A 190 13.85 -5.35 -16.36
C GLU A 190 14.49 -6.35 -15.38
N PHE A 191 14.38 -7.65 -15.68
CA PHE A 191 14.97 -8.72 -14.89
C PHE A 191 16.50 -8.66 -14.91
N SER A 192 17.11 -8.48 -16.08
CA SER A 192 18.57 -8.35 -16.22
C SER A 192 19.15 -7.15 -15.47
N ASN A 193 18.35 -6.08 -15.28
CA ASN A 193 18.75 -4.87 -14.56
C ASN A 193 18.66 -4.98 -13.03
N GLY A 194 18.32 -6.16 -12.50
CA GLY A 194 18.21 -6.45 -11.08
C GLY A 194 16.95 -7.24 -10.78
N HIS A 195 17.11 -8.33 -10.04
CA HIS A 195 16.04 -9.28 -9.69
C HIS A 195 16.37 -9.97 -8.35
N ILE A 196 15.41 -10.73 -7.82
CA ILE A 196 15.59 -11.56 -6.64
C ILE A 196 16.46 -12.77 -7.02
N LYS A 197 17.52 -13.09 -6.26
CA LYS A 197 18.61 -14.00 -6.66
C LYS A 197 18.20 -15.42 -7.10
N ASN A 198 17.01 -15.90 -6.73
CA ASN A 198 16.48 -17.21 -7.08
C ASN A 198 15.15 -17.16 -7.86
N ALA A 199 14.75 -15.98 -8.35
CA ALA A 199 13.52 -15.84 -9.11
C ALA A 199 13.66 -16.39 -10.54
N VAL A 200 12.61 -17.06 -11.01
CA VAL A 200 12.47 -17.52 -12.40
C VAL A 200 11.78 -16.42 -13.19
N ASN A 201 12.37 -15.98 -14.30
CA ASN A 201 11.75 -14.97 -15.16
C ASN A 201 10.79 -15.60 -16.18
N ILE A 202 9.50 -15.30 -16.00
CA ILE A 202 8.44 -15.63 -16.96
C ILE A 202 7.70 -14.33 -17.25
N PRO A 203 8.14 -13.55 -18.26
CA PRO A 203 7.51 -12.28 -18.60
C PRO A 203 6.00 -12.40 -18.75
N LEU A 204 5.26 -11.38 -18.30
CA LEU A 204 3.79 -11.40 -18.38
C LEU A 204 3.29 -11.63 -19.82
N SER A 205 4.03 -11.11 -20.81
CA SER A 205 3.79 -11.29 -22.25
C SER A 205 3.90 -12.76 -22.71
N GLU A 206 4.74 -13.56 -22.06
CA GLU A 206 5.01 -14.98 -22.36
C GLU A 206 4.28 -15.95 -21.41
N LEU A 207 3.67 -15.43 -20.33
CA LEU A 207 3.12 -16.23 -19.24
C LEU A 207 2.13 -17.29 -19.71
N ARG A 208 1.24 -16.94 -20.65
CA ARG A 208 0.18 -17.83 -21.13
C ARG A 208 0.77 -19.06 -21.84
N GLN A 209 1.84 -18.89 -22.61
CA GLN A 209 2.50 -19.97 -23.34
C GLN A 209 3.39 -20.84 -22.44
N ARG A 210 3.82 -20.30 -21.28
CA ARG A 210 4.81 -20.91 -20.38
C ARG A 210 4.23 -21.36 -19.04
N THR A 211 2.91 -21.56 -18.97
CA THR A 211 2.23 -21.99 -17.73
C THR A 211 2.65 -23.38 -17.25
N ASN A 212 3.14 -24.23 -18.16
CA ASN A 212 3.69 -25.55 -17.86
C ASN A 212 4.98 -25.51 -17.02
N GLU A 213 5.70 -24.38 -16.99
CA GLU A 213 6.88 -24.19 -16.14
C GLU A 213 6.50 -23.92 -14.68
N ILE A 214 5.25 -23.54 -14.41
CA ILE A 214 4.79 -23.15 -13.09
C ILE A 214 4.25 -24.39 -12.34
N PRO A 215 4.84 -24.74 -11.18
CA PRO A 215 4.41 -25.91 -10.42
C PRO A 215 3.04 -25.70 -9.78
N LYS A 216 2.27 -26.78 -9.67
CA LYS A 216 0.95 -26.81 -9.01
C LYS A 216 0.97 -27.44 -7.61
N ASP A 217 2.06 -28.12 -7.27
CA ASP A 217 2.25 -28.94 -6.06
C ASP A 217 2.90 -28.19 -4.89
N LYS A 218 3.43 -26.98 -5.11
CA LYS A 218 4.07 -26.15 -4.07
C LYS A 218 3.70 -24.66 -4.21
N PRO A 219 3.77 -23.85 -3.15
CA PRO A 219 3.48 -22.42 -3.25
C PRO A 219 4.33 -21.69 -4.30
N VAL A 220 3.70 -20.81 -5.08
CA VAL A 220 4.32 -19.98 -6.11
C VAL A 220 4.08 -18.51 -5.80
N TYR A 221 5.15 -17.72 -5.76
CA TYR A 221 5.09 -16.30 -5.42
C TYR A 221 5.40 -15.44 -6.64
N LEU A 222 4.44 -14.64 -7.09
CA LEU A 222 4.59 -13.79 -8.26
C LEU A 222 4.90 -12.36 -7.87
N HIS A 223 5.86 -11.73 -8.53
CA HIS A 223 6.11 -10.31 -8.40
C HIS A 223 6.37 -9.65 -9.75
N CYS A 224 6.18 -8.34 -9.80
CA CYS A 224 6.61 -7.53 -10.93
C CYS A 224 7.45 -6.33 -10.47
N ARG A 225 7.23 -5.14 -11.05
CA ARG A 225 7.80 -3.87 -10.58
C ARG A 225 7.09 -3.36 -9.31
N THR A 226 5.78 -3.17 -9.39
CA THR A 226 4.97 -2.46 -8.36
C THR A 226 3.78 -3.26 -7.81
N GLY A 227 3.46 -4.43 -8.39
CA GLY A 227 2.38 -5.31 -7.97
C GLY A 227 1.25 -5.50 -8.98
N GLN A 228 1.04 -4.57 -9.92
CA GLN A 228 -0.11 -4.62 -10.83
C GLN A 228 -0.03 -5.78 -11.84
N ARG A 229 1.12 -5.93 -12.51
CA ARG A 229 1.33 -7.02 -13.48
C ARG A 229 1.28 -8.41 -12.82
N SER A 230 1.83 -8.55 -11.61
CA SER A 230 1.82 -9.81 -10.88
C SER A 230 0.45 -10.13 -10.30
N TYR A 231 -0.35 -9.13 -9.92
CA TYR A 231 -1.77 -9.32 -9.63
C TYR A 231 -2.52 -9.90 -10.84
N ASN A 232 -2.38 -9.30 -12.03
CA ASN A 232 -2.99 -9.84 -13.25
C ASN A 232 -2.52 -11.26 -13.56
N ALA A 233 -1.22 -11.55 -13.40
CA ALA A 233 -0.67 -12.90 -13.54
C ALA A 233 -1.28 -13.88 -12.54
N THR A 234 -1.45 -13.46 -11.28
CA THR A 234 -2.04 -14.28 -10.22
C THR A 234 -3.47 -14.66 -10.57
N LEU A 235 -4.31 -13.68 -10.98
CA LEU A 235 -5.68 -13.96 -11.41
C LEU A 235 -5.74 -14.84 -12.66
N ALA A 236 -4.87 -14.59 -13.64
CA ALA A 236 -4.81 -15.40 -14.85
C ALA A 236 -4.48 -16.87 -14.53
N LEU A 237 -3.54 -17.12 -13.62
CA LEU A 237 -3.19 -18.46 -13.16
C LEU A 237 -4.31 -19.09 -12.33
N GLN A 238 -4.96 -18.33 -11.43
CA GLN A 238 -6.12 -18.83 -10.69
C GLN A 238 -7.24 -19.31 -11.62
N ASN A 239 -7.54 -18.55 -12.68
CA ASN A 239 -8.52 -18.94 -13.70
C ASN A 239 -8.10 -20.20 -14.50
N LEU A 240 -6.81 -20.54 -14.52
CA LEU A 240 -6.27 -21.79 -15.10
C LEU A 240 -6.15 -22.93 -14.06
N GLY A 241 -6.76 -22.76 -12.88
CA GLY A 241 -6.82 -23.77 -11.83
C GLY A 241 -5.60 -23.81 -10.90
N PHE A 242 -4.78 -22.76 -10.86
CA PHE A 242 -3.71 -22.64 -9.87
C PHE A 242 -4.25 -22.10 -8.55
N ASN A 243 -4.28 -22.93 -7.51
CA ASN A 243 -4.78 -22.54 -6.17
C ASN A 243 -3.66 -22.17 -5.17
N ASN A 244 -2.41 -22.31 -5.63
CA ASN A 244 -1.15 -22.22 -4.88
C ASN A 244 -0.34 -20.96 -5.23
N VAL A 245 -0.95 -19.96 -5.88
CA VAL A 245 -0.28 -18.73 -6.32
C VAL A 245 -0.55 -17.56 -5.37
N TYR A 246 0.49 -16.75 -5.13
CA TYR A 246 0.47 -15.63 -4.20
C TYR A 246 1.15 -14.41 -4.83
N ASN A 247 0.50 -13.25 -4.78
CA ASN A 247 1.11 -12.00 -5.23
C ASN A 247 2.05 -11.43 -4.15
N ILE A 248 3.24 -10.95 -4.51
CA ILE A 248 4.11 -10.19 -3.60
C ILE A 248 3.71 -8.71 -3.69
N THR A 249 3.06 -8.20 -2.65
CA THR A 249 2.58 -6.82 -2.61
C THR A 249 3.73 -5.82 -2.57
N GLY A 250 3.59 -4.68 -3.25
CA GLY A 250 4.67 -3.71 -3.50
C GLY A 250 5.77 -4.21 -4.45
N SER A 251 5.91 -5.51 -4.64
CA SER A 251 6.82 -6.17 -5.59
C SER A 251 8.27 -5.64 -5.51
N PHE A 252 9.01 -5.65 -6.62
CA PHE A 252 10.45 -5.41 -6.61
C PHE A 252 10.84 -3.99 -6.17
N LEU A 253 10.00 -2.97 -6.43
CA LEU A 253 10.28 -1.60 -6.03
C LEU A 253 10.22 -1.42 -4.51
N ALA A 254 9.13 -1.87 -3.85
CA ALA A 254 9.08 -1.82 -2.38
C ALA A 254 10.13 -2.72 -1.73
N LEU A 255 10.34 -3.93 -2.29
CA LEU A 255 11.36 -4.85 -1.80
C LEU A 255 12.75 -4.21 -1.85
N SER A 256 13.07 -3.49 -2.93
CA SER A 256 14.36 -2.81 -3.06
C SER A 256 14.59 -1.80 -1.93
N PHE A 257 13.60 -0.96 -1.61
CA PHE A 257 13.73 -0.02 -0.49
C PHE A 257 13.80 -0.73 0.86
N TYR A 258 12.96 -1.74 1.07
CA TYR A 258 12.87 -2.49 2.32
C TYR A 258 14.16 -3.24 2.63
N GLU A 259 14.66 -4.04 1.68
CA GLU A 259 15.88 -4.82 1.85
C GLU A 259 17.12 -3.92 1.87
N TYR A 260 17.21 -2.87 1.04
CA TYR A 260 18.36 -1.97 1.09
C TYR A 260 18.54 -1.34 2.47
N PHE A 261 17.46 -0.82 3.06
CA PHE A 261 17.52 -0.24 4.40
C PHE A 261 17.96 -1.29 5.43
N ASN A 262 17.34 -2.47 5.44
CA ASN A 262 17.65 -3.51 6.42
C ASN A 262 19.05 -4.12 6.22
N ASP A 263 19.52 -4.26 4.99
CA ASP A 263 20.86 -4.77 4.68
C ASP A 263 21.94 -3.81 5.16
N LYS A 264 21.75 -2.51 4.93
CA LYS A 264 22.70 -1.49 5.40
C LYS A 264 22.70 -1.35 6.91
N THR A 265 21.53 -1.38 7.53
CA THR A 265 21.41 -1.17 8.99
C THR A 265 21.75 -2.40 9.81
N LYS A 266 21.56 -3.61 9.26
CA LYS A 266 21.83 -4.88 9.95
C LYS A 266 23.04 -5.63 9.39
N ASN A 267 23.77 -5.02 8.45
CA ASN A 267 24.92 -5.61 7.77
C ASN A 267 24.66 -7.02 7.20
N ARG A 268 23.56 -7.17 6.45
CA ARG A 268 23.16 -8.46 5.85
C ARG A 268 23.51 -8.51 4.37
N GLU A 269 23.67 -9.72 3.85
CA GLU A 269 23.78 -9.93 2.41
C GLU A 269 22.45 -9.71 1.70
N SER A 270 22.54 -9.14 0.50
CA SER A 270 21.39 -8.87 -0.37
C SER A 270 20.78 -10.13 -0.94
N ILE A 271 19.46 -10.23 -0.89
CA ILE A 271 18.66 -11.25 -1.59
C ILE A 271 18.34 -10.86 -3.04
N VAL A 272 18.71 -9.66 -3.46
CA VAL A 272 18.59 -9.19 -4.85
C VAL A 272 19.96 -9.07 -5.51
N THR A 273 20.02 -9.25 -6.83
CA THR A 273 21.23 -9.08 -7.64
C THR A 273 21.62 -7.61 -7.77
N LYS A 274 20.62 -6.72 -7.85
CA LYS A 274 20.81 -5.27 -7.85
C LYS A 274 19.55 -4.58 -7.36
N TYR A 275 19.71 -3.58 -6.50
CA TYR A 275 18.63 -2.71 -6.05
C TYR A 275 18.14 -1.80 -7.16
N ASN A 276 16.82 -1.58 -7.23
CA ASN A 276 16.25 -0.64 -8.19
C ASN A 276 15.18 0.25 -7.56
N PHE A 277 15.53 1.53 -7.42
CA PHE A 277 14.72 2.57 -6.77
C PHE A 277 13.95 3.48 -7.74
N ARG A 278 13.93 3.20 -9.05
CA ARG A 278 13.32 4.05 -10.08
C ARG A 278 12.01 3.52 -10.63
#